data_AF-A0AAN9VH33-F1
#
_entry.id   AF-A0AAN9VH33-F1
#
_cell.length_a   1.000
_cell.length_b   1.000
_cell.length_c   1.000
_cell.angle_alpha   90.00
_cell.angle_beta   90.00
_cell.angle_gamma   90.00
#
_symmetry.space_group_name_H-M   'P 1'
#
loop_
_entity.id
_entity.type
_entity.pdbx_description
1 polymer ?
#
loop_
_entity_poly.entity_id
_entity_poly.type
_entity_poly.pdbx_seq_one_letter_code
_entity_poly.pdbx_strand_id
1 'polypeptide(L)'
;MAGLRLKLKSALVEVRARQRVRLHCMVKPGKAARPDLTLSWFKNGTRLERGDRIRVKKGRLDIPSARPEDAGDYVCRAERPRADRARADRPRPEPLRCAEAKATVRVAPDPQPPTSTFPAGATSKCIDSYCLNGGTCLFYHTIQEMSCECAEGYKGQRCELKDVSNSGSMYKTYICKLGFFTSYYC
;
A
#
# COMPACT_ATOMS: atom_id res chain seq x y z
N MET A 1 -23.70 33.78 -20.90
CA MET A 1 -23.77 32.29 -20.93
C MET A 1 -22.78 31.72 -19.89
N ALA A 2 -23.21 31.41 -18.66
CA ALA A 2 -22.32 30.79 -17.68
C ALA A 2 -22.31 29.25 -17.87
N GLY A 3 -21.18 28.71 -18.33
CA GLY A 3 -21.00 27.26 -18.50
C GLY A 3 -20.88 26.50 -17.17
N LEU A 4 -21.11 25.18 -17.21
CA LEU A 4 -20.85 24.30 -16.08
C LEU A 4 -19.35 24.29 -15.76
N ARG A 5 -18.97 24.39 -14.48
CA ARG A 5 -17.57 24.36 -14.04
C ARG A 5 -17.40 23.42 -12.85
N LEU A 6 -16.45 22.50 -12.96
CA LEU A 6 -16.05 21.61 -11.87
C LEU A 6 -14.75 22.07 -11.23
N LYS A 7 -14.57 21.74 -9.96
CA LYS A 7 -13.32 21.94 -9.21
C LYS A 7 -13.10 20.76 -8.28
N LEU A 8 -11.93 20.12 -8.37
CA LEU A 8 -11.49 19.20 -7.32
C LEU A 8 -10.95 19.97 -6.11
N LYS A 9 -11.18 19.45 -4.91
CA LYS A 9 -10.59 20.00 -3.68
C LYS A 9 -9.07 19.96 -3.72
N SER A 10 -8.50 18.90 -4.30
CA SER A 10 -7.06 18.69 -4.44
C SER A 10 -6.74 18.32 -5.88
N ALA A 11 -5.77 19.02 -6.49
CA ALA A 11 -5.25 18.71 -7.82
C ALA A 11 -4.13 17.66 -7.79
N LEU A 12 -3.45 17.53 -6.66
CA LEU A 12 -2.43 16.52 -6.39
C LEU A 12 -2.73 15.86 -5.04
N VAL A 13 -2.68 14.53 -4.98
CA VAL A 13 -2.82 13.76 -3.76
C VAL A 13 -1.67 12.77 -3.66
N GLU A 14 -0.81 12.95 -2.66
CA GLU A 14 0.33 12.08 -2.40
C GLU A 14 0.05 11.27 -1.14
N VAL A 15 0.07 9.95 -1.27
CA VAL A 15 -0.17 9.00 -0.17
C VAL A 15 0.83 7.87 -0.22
N ARG A 16 1.01 7.16 0.90
CA ARG A 16 1.71 5.86 0.92
C ARG A 16 0.75 4.72 0.66
N ALA A 17 1.27 3.55 0.31
CA ALA A 17 0.47 2.34 0.21
C ALA A 17 -0.29 2.08 1.51
N ARG A 18 -1.46 1.45 1.41
CA ARG A 18 -2.43 1.18 2.50
C ARG A 18 -3.09 2.41 3.12
N GLN A 19 -2.70 3.63 2.75
CA GLN A 19 -3.40 4.83 3.18
C GLN A 19 -4.67 5.07 2.35
N ARG A 20 -5.60 5.87 2.89
CA ARG A 20 -6.86 6.18 2.22
C ARG A 20 -6.70 7.35 1.25
N VAL A 21 -7.08 7.14 -0.02
CA VAL A 21 -7.22 8.23 -1.00
C VAL A 21 -8.66 8.72 -1.01
N ARG A 22 -8.86 10.04 -0.94
CA ARG A 22 -10.17 10.66 -1.06
C ARG A 22 -10.13 11.85 -2.00
N LEU A 23 -10.90 11.77 -3.08
CA LEU A 23 -11.09 12.86 -4.03
C LEU A 23 -12.49 13.42 -3.91
N HIS A 24 -12.59 14.75 -3.95
CA HIS A 24 -13.85 15.47 -3.82
C HIS A 24 -13.99 16.46 -4.97
N CYS A 25 -14.97 16.21 -5.82
CA CYS A 25 -15.36 17.02 -6.97
C CYS A 25 -16.53 17.92 -6.57
N MET A 26 -16.33 19.22 -6.72
CA MET A 26 -17.31 20.26 -6.41
C MET A 26 -17.78 20.89 -7.71
N VAL A 27 -19.10 21.04 -7.84
CA VAL A 27 -19.71 21.83 -8.91
C VAL A 27 -19.73 23.27 -8.41
N LYS A 28 -19.13 24.21 -9.15
CA LYS A 28 -19.23 25.62 -8.75
C LYS A 28 -20.68 26.09 -8.85
N PRO A 29 -21.21 26.79 -7.84
CA PRO A 29 -22.59 27.26 -7.84
C PRO A 29 -22.82 28.25 -8.99
N GLY A 30 -23.92 28.05 -9.71
CA GLY A 30 -24.37 28.87 -10.83
C GLY A 30 -25.67 28.28 -11.39
N LYS A 31 -26.34 28.96 -12.35
CA LYS A 31 -27.58 28.48 -13.00
C LYS A 31 -27.47 27.05 -13.60
N ALA A 32 -26.25 26.54 -13.71
CA ALA A 32 -25.89 25.22 -14.22
C ALA A 32 -25.90 24.09 -13.16
N ALA A 33 -25.89 24.38 -11.86
CA ALA A 33 -25.90 23.39 -10.78
C ALA A 33 -27.31 22.79 -10.56
N ARG A 34 -27.88 22.19 -11.61
CA ARG A 34 -29.21 21.56 -11.60
C ARG A 34 -29.17 20.23 -10.81
N PRO A 35 -30.30 19.82 -10.20
CA PRO A 35 -30.39 18.56 -9.43
C PRO A 35 -30.13 17.30 -10.27
N ASP A 36 -30.36 17.36 -11.58
CA ASP A 36 -30.27 16.20 -12.50
C ASP A 36 -28.84 15.93 -13.00
N LEU A 37 -27.85 16.68 -12.50
CA LEU A 37 -26.46 16.54 -12.96
C LEU A 37 -25.84 15.23 -12.47
N THR A 38 -25.36 14.40 -13.40
CA THR A 38 -24.66 13.16 -13.07
C THR A 38 -23.15 13.40 -13.07
N LEU A 39 -22.49 12.98 -11.99
CA LEU A 39 -21.03 13.01 -11.88
C LEU A 39 -20.47 11.61 -12.03
N SER A 40 -19.48 11.46 -12.91
CA SER A 40 -18.78 10.22 -13.17
C SER A 40 -17.28 10.42 -12.97
N TRP A 41 -16.61 9.38 -12.48
CA TRP A 41 -15.16 9.37 -12.28
C TRP A 41 -14.48 8.52 -13.33
N PHE A 42 -13.31 8.97 -13.77
CA PHE A 42 -12.46 8.27 -14.73
C PHE A 42 -11.04 8.21 -14.16
N LYS A 43 -10.33 7.12 -14.44
CA LYS A 43 -8.90 6.97 -14.16
C LYS A 43 -8.19 6.65 -15.45
N ASN A 44 -7.21 7.47 -15.83
CA ASN A 44 -6.44 7.30 -17.08
C ASN A 44 -7.34 7.12 -18.32
N GLY A 45 -8.48 7.79 -18.35
CA GLY A 45 -9.48 7.70 -19.44
C GLY A 45 -10.54 6.60 -19.29
N THR A 46 -10.34 5.63 -18.40
CA THR A 46 -11.32 4.55 -18.16
C THR A 46 -12.33 4.95 -17.09
N ARG A 47 -13.62 4.76 -17.36
CA ARG A 47 -14.70 5.05 -16.40
C ARG A 47 -14.58 4.12 -15.19
N LEU A 48 -14.58 4.71 -14.00
CA LEU A 48 -14.55 3.97 -12.75
C LEU A 48 -15.98 3.63 -12.32
N GLU A 49 -16.25 2.33 -12.25
CA GLU A 49 -17.49 1.80 -11.70
C GLU A 49 -17.34 1.53 -10.20
N ARG A 50 -18.49 1.44 -9.51
CA ARG A 50 -18.52 1.07 -8.09
C ARG A 50 -18.06 -0.38 -7.96
N GLY A 51 -17.06 -0.61 -7.10
CA GLY A 51 -16.58 -1.96 -6.77
C GLY A 51 -16.29 -2.10 -5.28
N ASP A 52 -15.77 -3.25 -4.87
CA ASP A 52 -15.52 -3.56 -3.45
C ASP A 52 -14.46 -2.63 -2.84
N ARG A 53 -13.45 -2.28 -3.64
CA ARG A 53 -12.31 -1.45 -3.21
C ARG A 53 -12.48 0.04 -3.52
N ILE A 54 -13.18 0.40 -4.59
CA ILE A 54 -13.36 1.78 -5.02
C ILE A 54 -14.80 2.22 -4.74
N ARG A 55 -14.95 3.17 -3.82
CA ARG A 55 -16.25 3.66 -3.37
C ARG A 55 -16.55 5.00 -4.04
N VAL A 56 -17.40 4.96 -5.06
CA VAL A 56 -17.90 6.16 -5.75
C VAL A 56 -19.23 6.59 -5.15
N LYS A 57 -19.31 7.86 -4.74
CA LYS A 57 -20.53 8.56 -4.29
C LYS A 57 -20.66 9.87 -5.09
N LYS A 58 -21.81 10.55 -5.01
CA LYS A 58 -22.05 11.85 -5.69
C LYS A 58 -20.87 12.81 -5.45
N GLY A 59 -20.04 13.01 -6.48
CA GLY A 59 -18.86 13.88 -6.43
C GLY A 59 -17.73 13.44 -5.50
N ARG A 60 -17.75 12.25 -4.91
CA ARG A 60 -16.70 11.77 -4.00
C ARG A 60 -16.22 10.38 -4.39
N LEU A 61 -14.90 10.22 -4.52
CA LEU A 61 -14.25 8.94 -4.74
C LEU A 61 -13.38 8.62 -3.52
N ASP A 62 -13.50 7.40 -3.00
CA ASP A 62 -12.77 6.94 -1.81
C ASP A 62 -12.14 5.56 -2.11
N ILE A 63 -10.83 5.47 -1.91
CA ILE A 63 -10.04 4.23 -1.99
C ILE A 63 -9.51 3.98 -0.58
N PRO A 64 -10.07 3.02 0.18
CA PRO A 64 -9.73 2.83 1.60
C PRO A 64 -8.27 2.45 1.86
N SER A 65 -7.68 1.69 0.94
CA SER A 65 -6.31 1.18 1.02
C SER A 65 -5.65 1.32 -0.35
N ALA A 66 -4.80 2.34 -0.48
CA ALA A 66 -4.11 2.67 -1.71
C ALA A 66 -3.07 1.61 -2.08
N ARG A 67 -2.98 1.29 -3.36
CA ARG A 67 -1.92 0.46 -3.93
C ARG A 67 -1.09 1.27 -4.92
N PRO A 68 0.17 0.88 -5.20
CA PRO A 68 0.96 1.52 -6.25
C PRO A 68 0.22 1.60 -7.59
N GLU A 69 -0.55 0.55 -7.92
CA GLU A 69 -1.39 0.51 -9.12
C GLU A 69 -2.52 1.56 -9.13
N ASP A 70 -2.90 2.13 -7.99
CA ASP A 70 -3.91 3.20 -7.92
C ASP A 70 -3.38 4.56 -8.33
N ALA A 71 -2.06 4.71 -8.47
CA ALA A 71 -1.47 5.92 -9.00
C ALA A 71 -2.00 6.22 -10.42
N GLY A 72 -2.13 7.51 -10.74
CA GLY A 72 -2.58 7.95 -12.05
C GLY A 72 -3.42 9.21 -12.00
N ASP A 73 -4.01 9.53 -13.15
CA ASP A 73 -4.79 10.73 -13.36
C ASP A 73 -6.29 10.42 -13.25
N TYR A 74 -6.93 11.07 -12.29
CA TYR A 74 -8.34 10.96 -12.01
C TYR A 74 -9.09 12.16 -12.55
N VAL A 75 -10.14 11.92 -13.33
CA VAL A 75 -10.99 12.96 -13.91
C VAL A 75 -12.41 12.80 -13.39
N CYS A 76 -12.95 13.88 -12.82
CA CYS A 76 -14.37 14.00 -12.55
C CYS A 76 -15.03 14.67 -13.75
N ARG A 77 -15.97 13.97 -14.38
CA ARG A 77 -16.76 14.47 -15.52
C ARG A 77 -18.20 14.65 -15.10
N ALA A 78 -18.80 15.78 -15.48
CA ALA A 78 -20.21 16.04 -15.28
C ALA A 78 -20.96 15.96 -16.60
N GLU A 79 -21.99 15.13 -16.64
CA GLU A 79 -22.87 14.97 -17.78
C GLU A 79 -24.30 15.37 -17.40
N ARG A 80 -24.98 16.07 -18.31
CA ARG A 80 -26.40 16.35 -18.15
C ARG A 80 -27.18 15.23 -18.82
N PRO A 81 -28.17 14.61 -18.19
CA PRO A 81 -29.10 13.77 -18.92
C PRO A 81 -29.74 14.60 -20.04
N ARG A 82 -29.89 13.99 -21.21
CA ARG A 82 -30.67 14.61 -22.27
C ARG A 82 -32.09 14.78 -21.72
N ALA A 83 -32.63 15.99 -21.79
CA ALA A 83 -34.06 16.14 -21.57
C ALA A 83 -34.74 15.42 -22.73
N ASP A 84 -35.40 14.29 -22.46
CA ASP A 84 -36.10 13.47 -23.45
C ASP A 84 -37.36 14.17 -23.97
N ARG A 85 -37.20 15.30 -24.67
CA ARG A 85 -38.17 15.91 -25.58
C ARG A 85 -37.45 16.72 -26.66
N ALA A 86 -36.64 16.04 -27.48
CA ALA A 86 -36.23 16.59 -28.76
C ALA A 86 -37.35 16.34 -29.78
N ARG A 87 -38.09 17.38 -30.14
CA ARG A 87 -38.87 17.38 -31.40
C ARG A 87 -37.86 17.09 -32.53
N ALA A 88 -38.17 16.15 -33.41
CA ALA A 88 -37.32 15.70 -34.52
C ALA A 88 -36.90 16.83 -35.49
N ASP A 89 -37.56 17.99 -35.40
CA ASP A 89 -37.42 19.14 -36.29
C ASP A 89 -36.41 20.21 -35.82
N ARG A 90 -35.74 20.01 -34.67
CA ARG A 90 -34.77 21.00 -34.16
C ARG A 90 -33.33 20.54 -34.42
N PRO A 91 -32.45 21.39 -34.99
CA PRO A 91 -31.05 21.06 -35.17
C PRO A 91 -30.44 20.56 -33.87
N ARG A 92 -29.70 19.45 -33.97
CA ARG A 92 -29.06 18.74 -32.85
C ARG A 92 -28.33 19.78 -31.97
N PRO A 93 -28.76 20.05 -30.72
CA PRO A 93 -28.04 21.00 -29.88
C PRO A 93 -26.62 20.48 -29.69
N GLU A 94 -25.65 21.41 -29.71
CA GLU A 94 -24.21 21.17 -29.50
C GLU A 94 -23.95 20.10 -28.44
N PRO A 95 -22.89 19.30 -28.59
CA PRO A 95 -22.59 18.21 -27.68
C PRO A 95 -22.61 18.71 -26.23
N LEU A 96 -23.23 17.90 -25.38
CA LEU A 96 -23.30 18.01 -23.92
C LEU A 96 -22.11 18.81 -23.38
N ARG A 97 -22.37 19.93 -22.69
CA ARG A 97 -21.32 20.71 -22.02
C ARG A 97 -20.73 19.88 -20.87
N CYS A 98 -19.84 18.94 -21.22
CA CYS A 98 -19.08 18.12 -20.32
C CYS A 98 -18.07 19.03 -19.63
N ALA A 99 -18.33 19.35 -18.36
CA ALA A 99 -17.32 19.99 -17.54
C ALA A 99 -16.48 18.88 -16.91
N GLU A 100 -15.16 19.09 -16.87
CA GLU A 100 -14.22 18.14 -16.31
C GLU A 100 -13.28 18.83 -15.33
N ALA A 101 -12.83 18.09 -14.33
CA ALA A 101 -11.74 18.51 -13.46
C ALA A 101 -10.79 17.32 -13.26
N LYS A 102 -9.48 17.59 -13.30
CA LYS A 102 -8.42 16.58 -13.22
C LYS A 102 -7.68 16.69 -11.88
N ALA A 103 -7.30 15.54 -11.32
CA ALA A 103 -6.40 15.42 -10.20
C ALA A 103 -5.44 14.25 -10.40
N THR A 104 -4.19 14.40 -9.97
CA THR A 104 -3.17 13.36 -10.05
C THR A 104 -3.00 12.74 -8.66
N VAL A 105 -3.00 11.41 -8.60
CA VAL A 105 -2.75 10.64 -7.39
C VAL A 105 -1.39 9.96 -7.52
N ARG A 106 -0.53 10.18 -6.54
CA ARG A 106 0.77 9.51 -6.40
C ARG A 106 0.72 8.62 -5.18
N VAL A 107 1.12 7.36 -5.36
CA VAL A 107 1.18 6.37 -4.29
C VAL A 107 2.63 5.94 -4.13
N ALA A 108 3.26 6.37 -3.05
CA ALA A 108 4.56 5.85 -2.66
C ALA A 108 4.38 4.41 -2.15
N PRO A 109 5.27 3.46 -2.49
CA PRO A 109 5.30 2.16 -1.85
C PRO A 109 5.34 2.31 -0.32
N ASP A 110 4.78 1.33 0.40
CA ASP A 110 5.05 1.23 1.83
C ASP A 110 6.58 1.13 1.98
N PRO A 111 7.24 1.91 2.86
CA PRO A 111 8.61 1.60 3.22
C PRO A 111 8.63 0.13 3.64
N GLN A 112 9.22 -0.72 2.79
CA GLN A 112 9.43 -2.10 3.17
C GLN A 112 10.26 -2.05 4.46
N PRO A 113 9.88 -2.78 5.53
CA PRO A 113 10.84 -3.04 6.59
C PRO A 113 12.11 -3.55 5.89
N PRO A 114 13.32 -3.16 6.34
CA PRO A 114 14.55 -3.51 5.66
C PRO A 114 14.55 -5.02 5.39
N THR A 115 14.24 -5.39 4.15
CA THR A 115 14.32 -6.77 3.72
C THR A 115 15.79 -7.05 3.76
N SER A 116 16.21 -8.06 4.52
CA SER A 116 17.58 -8.52 4.66
C SER A 116 18.09 -9.15 3.35
N THR A 117 17.90 -8.46 2.23
CA THR A 117 18.56 -8.75 0.97
C THR A 117 19.89 -8.01 1.00
N PHE A 118 20.83 -8.56 1.78
CA PHE A 118 22.20 -8.12 1.74
C PHE A 118 22.73 -8.28 0.31
N PRO A 119 23.31 -7.23 -0.31
CA PRO A 119 24.06 -7.39 -1.53
C PRO A 119 25.28 -8.26 -1.23
N ALA A 120 25.43 -9.36 -1.97
CA ALA A 120 26.63 -10.19 -1.95
C ALA A 120 27.85 -9.30 -2.29
N GLY A 121 28.61 -8.87 -1.29
CA GLY A 121 29.82 -8.08 -1.49
C GLY A 121 30.00 -6.82 -0.64
N ALA A 122 29.06 -6.46 0.26
CA ALA A 122 29.38 -5.51 1.31
C ALA A 122 30.29 -6.22 2.33
N THR A 123 31.55 -5.79 2.46
CA THR A 123 32.47 -6.28 3.48
C THR A 123 31.79 -6.15 4.83
N SER A 124 31.37 -7.28 5.39
CA SER A 124 30.69 -7.30 6.67
C SER A 124 31.59 -6.64 7.70
N LYS A 125 31.14 -5.57 8.35
CA LYS A 125 31.81 -5.04 9.55
C LYS A 125 31.70 -6.00 10.74
N CYS A 126 30.96 -7.09 10.58
CA CYS A 126 30.98 -8.17 11.52
C CYS A 126 32.38 -8.76 11.64
N ILE A 127 32.78 -8.92 12.89
CA ILE A 127 34.00 -9.61 13.25
C ILE A 127 33.60 -11.06 13.49
N ASP A 128 34.20 -12.01 12.78
CA ASP A 128 33.83 -13.43 12.80
C ASP A 128 33.90 -14.06 14.20
N SER A 129 34.64 -13.46 15.13
CA SER A 129 34.75 -13.89 16.53
C SER A 129 33.78 -13.19 17.50
N TYR A 130 32.99 -12.21 17.03
CA TYR A 130 32.07 -11.49 17.90
C TYR A 130 30.91 -12.38 18.34
N CYS A 131 30.22 -13.05 17.42
CA CYS A 131 29.15 -13.98 17.77
C CYS A 131 29.70 -15.39 18.00
N LEU A 132 29.43 -15.95 19.18
CA LEU A 132 29.88 -17.29 19.58
C LEU A 132 28.82 -18.34 19.27
N ASN A 133 29.19 -19.61 19.40
CA ASN A 133 28.27 -20.76 19.37
C ASN A 133 27.35 -20.81 18.13
N GLY A 134 27.88 -20.46 16.95
CA GLY A 134 27.14 -20.50 15.68
C GLY A 134 26.12 -19.39 15.50
N GLY A 135 26.21 -18.29 16.27
CA GLY A 135 25.39 -17.11 16.08
C GLY A 135 25.71 -16.35 14.78
N THR A 136 24.71 -15.73 14.19
CA THR A 136 24.85 -14.88 12.99
C THR A 136 25.06 -13.43 13.42
N CYS A 137 26.11 -12.78 12.92
CA CYS A 137 26.36 -11.38 13.22
C CYS A 137 25.57 -10.43 12.32
N LEU A 138 24.98 -9.41 12.94
CA LEU A 138 24.25 -8.31 12.32
C LEU A 138 24.92 -6.98 12.70
N PHE A 139 25.13 -6.09 11.73
CA PHE A 139 25.69 -4.75 11.97
C PHE A 139 24.66 -3.67 11.63
N TYR A 140 24.27 -2.87 12.61
CA TYR A 140 23.32 -1.77 12.46
C TYR A 140 24.05 -0.46 12.12
N HIS A 141 24.06 -0.10 10.83
CA HIS A 141 24.76 1.09 10.34
C HIS A 141 24.27 2.42 10.93
N THR A 142 23.00 2.49 11.38
CA THR A 142 22.40 3.70 11.95
C THR A 142 22.92 4.05 13.34
N ILE A 143 23.27 3.03 14.13
CA ILE A 143 23.79 3.17 15.51
C ILE A 143 25.24 2.69 15.63
N GLN A 144 25.81 2.22 14.52
CA GLN A 144 27.19 1.74 14.41
C GLN A 144 27.50 0.60 15.41
N GLU A 145 26.51 -0.24 15.69
CA GLU A 145 26.57 -1.31 16.69
C GLU A 145 26.39 -2.69 16.05
N MET A 146 27.08 -3.69 16.60
CA MET A 146 26.98 -5.10 16.17
C MET A 146 26.17 -5.92 17.18
N SER A 147 25.35 -6.83 16.68
CA SER A 147 24.44 -7.68 17.46
C SER A 147 24.46 -9.10 16.91
N CYS A 148 24.16 -10.07 17.75
CA CYS A 148 24.12 -11.48 17.36
C CYS A 148 22.70 -12.04 17.36
N GLU A 149 22.38 -12.83 16.34
CA GLU A 149 21.23 -13.73 16.33
C GLU A 149 21.72 -15.13 16.70
N CYS A 150 21.30 -15.64 17.86
CA CYS A 150 21.87 -16.86 18.42
C CYS A 150 21.27 -18.13 17.83
N ALA A 151 22.14 -19.14 17.64
CA ALA A 151 21.70 -20.49 17.33
C ALA A 151 20.85 -21.08 18.46
N GLU A 152 20.03 -22.07 18.12
CA GLU A 152 19.10 -22.70 19.06
C GLU A 152 19.84 -23.21 20.32
N GLY A 153 19.34 -22.83 21.50
CA GLY A 153 19.94 -23.22 22.78
C GLY A 153 21.05 -22.31 23.29
N TYR A 154 21.29 -21.17 22.64
CA TYR A 154 22.22 -20.13 23.11
C TYR A 154 21.53 -18.77 23.23
N LYS A 155 21.99 -17.95 24.17
CA LYS A 155 21.52 -16.59 24.44
C LYS A 155 22.66 -15.69 24.93
N GLY A 156 22.36 -14.42 25.12
CA GLY A 156 23.36 -13.40 25.49
C GLY A 156 23.63 -12.45 24.32
N GLN A 157 24.37 -11.37 24.57
CA GLN A 157 24.65 -10.35 23.54
C GLN A 157 25.51 -10.92 22.40
N ARG A 158 26.37 -11.89 22.74
CA ARG A 158 27.32 -12.54 21.85
C ARG A 158 27.05 -14.04 21.73
N CYS A 159 25.89 -14.51 22.16
CA CYS A 159 25.53 -15.94 22.20
C CYS A 159 26.45 -16.79 23.08
N GLU A 160 27.00 -16.18 24.13
CA GLU A 160 27.96 -16.77 25.05
C GLU A 160 27.34 -17.69 26.10
N LEU A 161 26.04 -17.54 26.39
CA LEU A 161 25.34 -18.31 27.41
C LEU A 161 24.53 -19.44 26.79
N LYS A 162 24.53 -20.61 27.42
CA LYS A 162 23.60 -21.69 27.06
C LYS A 162 22.21 -21.34 27.60
N ASP A 163 21.19 -21.44 26.75
CA ASP A 163 19.82 -21.21 27.15
C ASP A 163 19.22 -22.48 27.78
N VAL A 164 19.33 -22.58 29.11
CA VAL A 164 18.80 -23.70 29.92
C VAL A 164 17.26 -23.76 29.86
N SER A 165 16.60 -22.64 29.56
CA SER A 165 15.15 -22.54 29.37
C SER A 165 14.68 -23.08 28.02
N ASN A 166 15.56 -23.21 27.04
CA ASN A 166 15.22 -23.78 25.75
C ASN A 166 15.26 -25.31 25.83
N SER A 167 14.19 -25.89 26.36
CA SER A 167 13.98 -27.34 26.42
C SER A 167 13.76 -27.99 25.04
N GLY A 168 13.88 -27.24 23.94
CA GLY A 168 13.82 -27.73 22.54
C GLY A 168 14.72 -28.93 22.24
N SER A 169 15.84 -29.10 22.95
CA SER A 169 16.71 -30.28 22.84
C SER A 169 16.37 -31.45 23.76
N MET A 170 15.44 -31.31 24.72
CA MET A 170 14.98 -32.44 25.56
C MET A 170 13.89 -33.27 24.88
N TYR A 171 13.18 -32.73 23.88
CA TYR A 171 12.13 -33.43 23.14
C TYR A 171 12.37 -33.52 21.64
N LYS A 172 13.58 -33.21 21.16
CA LYS A 172 14.02 -33.76 19.88
C LYS A 172 14.24 -35.26 20.11
N THR A 173 13.19 -36.04 19.83
CA THR A 173 13.17 -37.49 19.95
C THR A 173 14.30 -38.06 19.11
N TYR A 174 15.47 -38.27 19.70
CA TYR A 174 16.46 -39.16 19.15
C TYR A 174 15.85 -40.56 19.27
N ILE A 175 15.21 -41.02 18.21
CA ILE A 175 14.86 -42.43 18.06
C ILE A 175 16.21 -43.14 17.90
N CYS A 176 16.78 -43.58 19.02
CA CYS A 176 17.86 -44.54 19.01
C CYS A 176 17.30 -45.83 18.41
N LYS A 177 17.63 -46.10 17.14
CA LYS A 177 17.52 -47.45 16.59
C LYS A 177 18.40 -48.33 17.47
N LEU A 178 17.76 -49.24 18.22
CA LEU A 178 18.31 -50.21 19.19
C LEU A 178 18.14 -49.82 20.67
N GLY A 179 16.90 -49.57 21.08
CA GLY A 179 16.26 -50.45 22.08
C GLY A 179 16.72 -50.45 23.54
N PHE A 180 17.53 -49.50 24.04
CA PHE A 180 17.81 -49.41 25.48
C PHE A 180 17.78 -47.98 26.01
N PHE A 181 16.94 -47.75 27.02
CA PHE A 181 16.85 -46.51 27.79
C PHE A 181 17.75 -46.61 29.01
N THR A 182 18.91 -45.96 28.99
CA THR A 182 19.48 -45.37 30.20
C THR A 182 20.16 -44.06 29.85
N SER A 183 19.94 -43.07 30.71
CA SER A 183 20.59 -41.76 30.63
C SER A 183 22.10 -41.88 30.83
N TYR A 184 22.81 -40.91 30.27
CA TYR A 184 24.25 -40.65 30.33
C TYR A 184 25.04 -41.09 29.10
N TYR A 185 25.11 -40.13 28.19
CA TYR A 185 25.87 -40.03 26.94
C TYR A 185 25.38 -40.91 25.78
N CYS A 186 25.09 -40.23 24.66
CA CYS A 186 25.41 -40.80 23.35
C CYS A 186 26.90 -40.58 23.09
#